data_AF-A0A7X6Z102-F1
#
_entry.id   AF-A0A7X6Z102-F1
#
_cell.length_a   1.000
_cell.length_b   1.000
_cell.length_c   1.000
_cell.angle_alpha   90.00
_cell.angle_beta   90.00
_cell.angle_gamma   90.00
#
_symmetry.space_group_name_H-M   'P 1'
#
loop_
_entity.id
_entity.type
_entity.pdbx_description
1 polymer ?
#
loop_
_entity_poly.entity_id
_entity_poly.type
_entity_poly.pdbx_seq_one_letter_code
_entity_poly.pdbx_strand_id
1 'polypeptide(L)'
;ELGAQNTPKSWVMNITFIFLGIVCIVESLLNLNKFRWHQMILILFGVGLILSGLFKHMPIDHQINYSVREDELHSMASSLVGMSFTVFVFSSIFILNTKANRYVALSIGTLICLLSLGIFKLPHYAGLFQRLIFFVSFIWLIDFFVRENYDKLATKTLG
;
A
#
# COMPACT_ATOMS: atom_id res chain seq x y z
N GLU A 1 -1.53 -8.48 16.82
CA GLU A 1 -0.88 -9.49 15.97
C GLU A 1 -1.81 -9.98 14.85
N LEU A 2 -2.51 -9.05 14.19
CA LEU A 2 -3.74 -9.37 13.45
C LEU A 2 -3.51 -10.07 12.11
N GLY A 3 -2.26 -10.38 11.73
CA GLY A 3 -1.88 -11.19 10.56
C GLY A 3 -0.72 -12.16 10.81
N ALA A 4 -0.42 -12.44 12.08
CA ALA A 4 0.71 -13.31 12.46
C ALA A 4 0.36 -14.80 12.31
N GLN A 5 1.38 -15.64 12.16
CA GLN A 5 1.21 -17.09 12.17
C GLN A 5 0.64 -17.54 13.52
N ASN A 6 -0.28 -18.51 13.48
CA ASN A 6 -0.85 -19.19 14.65
C ASN A 6 -1.47 -18.26 15.72
N THR A 7 -1.78 -17.01 15.40
CA THR A 7 -2.50 -16.10 16.30
C THR A 7 -4.01 -16.08 16.00
N PRO A 8 -4.86 -15.95 17.04
CA PRO A 8 -6.30 -15.89 16.86
C PRO A 8 -6.69 -14.66 16.03
N LYS A 9 -7.63 -14.85 15.10
CA LYS A 9 -8.17 -13.81 14.20
C LYS A 9 -7.19 -13.24 13.16
N SER A 10 -6.03 -13.86 12.97
CA SER A 10 -5.05 -13.49 11.93
C SER A 10 -5.64 -13.45 10.51
N TRP A 11 -6.65 -14.28 10.26
CA TRP A 11 -7.31 -14.37 8.97
C TRP A 11 -7.98 -13.06 8.52
N VAL A 12 -8.42 -12.20 9.45
CA VAL A 12 -9.15 -10.97 9.11
C VAL A 12 -8.24 -9.99 8.37
N MET A 13 -7.02 -9.77 8.86
CA MET A 13 -6.06 -8.87 8.20
C MET A 13 -5.60 -9.45 6.86
N ASN A 14 -5.41 -10.77 6.79
CA ASN A 14 -4.97 -11.43 5.57
C ASN A 14 -5.99 -11.29 4.44
N ILE A 15 -7.27 -11.58 4.73
CA ILE A 15 -8.35 -11.38 3.75
C ILE A 15 -8.44 -9.90 3.37
N THR A 16 -8.26 -8.99 4.32
CA THR A 16 -8.27 -7.55 4.04
C THR A 16 -7.16 -7.17 3.07
N PHE A 17 -5.92 -7.64 3.26
CA PHE A 17 -4.82 -7.37 2.33
C PHE A 17 -5.04 -7.97 0.95
N ILE A 18 -5.54 -9.20 0.87
CA ILE A 18 -5.86 -9.84 -0.41
C ILE A 18 -6.93 -9.03 -1.16
N PHE A 19 -8.01 -8.65 -0.48
CA PHE A 19 -9.09 -7.89 -1.09
C PHE A 19 -8.63 -6.50 -1.53
N LEU A 20 -7.89 -5.78 -0.69
CA LEU A 20 -7.32 -4.48 -1.03
C LEU A 20 -6.35 -4.58 -2.22
N GLY A 21 -5.54 -5.64 -2.28
CA GLY A 21 -4.65 -5.89 -3.41
C GLY A 21 -5.40 -6.09 -4.72
N ILE A 22 -6.48 -6.88 -4.70
CA ILE A 22 -7.35 -7.08 -5.87
C ILE A 22 -7.99 -5.76 -6.31
N VAL A 23 -8.54 -4.99 -5.37
CA VAL A 23 -9.15 -3.67 -5.66
C VAL A 23 -8.13 -2.74 -6.29
N CYS A 24 -6.89 -2.67 -5.77
CA CYS A 24 -5.84 -1.82 -6.35
C CYS A 24 -5.49 -2.23 -7.79
N ILE A 25 -5.44 -3.54 -8.07
CA ILE A 25 -5.20 -4.05 -9.44
C ILE A 25 -6.35 -3.65 -10.36
N VAL A 26 -7.60 -3.87 -9.94
CA VAL A 26 -8.79 -3.53 -10.75
C VAL A 26 -8.85 -2.02 -11.02
N GLU A 27 -8.69 -1.19 -9.98
CA GLU A 27 -8.67 0.26 -10.10
C GLU A 27 -7.54 0.74 -11.03
N SER A 28 -6.35 0.14 -10.93
CA SER A 28 -5.23 0.41 -11.84
C SER A 28 -5.61 0.13 -13.30
N LEU A 29 -6.24 -1.02 -13.56
CA LEU A 29 -6.64 -1.43 -14.91
C LEU A 29 -7.74 -0.53 -15.51
N LEU A 30 -8.71 -0.11 -14.69
CA LEU A 30 -9.84 0.71 -15.13
C LEU A 30 -9.46 2.18 -15.29
N ASN A 31 -8.66 2.72 -14.36
CA ASN A 31 -8.47 4.17 -14.24
C ASN A 31 -7.12 4.68 -14.76
N LEU A 32 -6.08 3.84 -14.84
CA LEU A 32 -4.73 4.24 -15.24
C LEU A 32 -4.31 3.69 -16.61
N ASN A 33 -5.24 3.26 -17.46
CA ASN A 33 -4.95 2.69 -18.79
C ASN A 33 -4.12 3.63 -19.70
N LYS A 34 -4.27 4.95 -19.56
CA LYS A 34 -3.47 5.96 -20.28
C LYS A 34 -2.04 6.10 -19.73
N PHE A 35 -1.83 5.76 -18.46
CA PHE A 35 -0.58 5.94 -17.72
C PHE A 35 0.05 4.59 -17.37
N ARG A 36 0.53 3.85 -18.40
CA ARG A 36 1.01 2.47 -18.27
C ARG A 36 2.10 2.27 -17.20
N TRP A 37 2.98 3.24 -17.02
CA TRP A 37 4.02 3.18 -15.98
C TRP A 37 3.42 3.15 -14.58
N HIS A 38 2.55 4.11 -14.26
CA HIS A 38 1.82 4.18 -12.99
C HIS A 38 0.95 2.96 -12.78
N GLN A 39 0.32 2.48 -13.85
CA GLN A 39 -0.49 1.27 -13.85
C GLN A 39 0.31 0.04 -13.41
N MET A 40 1.49 -0.19 -14.01
CA MET A 40 2.38 -1.30 -13.67
C MET A 40 2.85 -1.24 -12.22
N ILE A 41 3.22 -0.05 -11.73
CA ILE A 41 3.64 0.12 -10.33
C ILE A 41 2.50 -0.21 -9.37
N LEU A 42 1.28 0.26 -9.65
CA LEU A 42 0.14 -0.01 -8.77
C LEU A 42 -0.31 -1.47 -8.82
N ILE A 43 -0.15 -2.16 -9.96
CA ILE A 43 -0.34 -3.61 -10.05
C ILE A 43 0.71 -4.33 -9.19
N LEU A 44 1.97 -3.92 -9.25
CA LEU A 44 3.03 -4.49 -8.42
C LEU A 44 2.75 -4.31 -6.93
N PHE A 45 2.23 -3.14 -6.53
CA PHE A 45 1.73 -2.87 -5.19
C PHE A 45 0.61 -3.83 -4.78
N GLY A 46 -0.40 -3.99 -5.64
CA GLY A 46 -1.54 -4.90 -5.37
C GLY A 46 -1.12 -6.37 -5.27
N VAL A 47 -0.21 -6.83 -6.13
CA VAL A 47 0.37 -8.18 -6.03
C VAL A 47 1.14 -8.34 -4.72
N GLY A 48 1.95 -7.35 -4.34
CA GLY A 48 2.64 -7.34 -3.06
C GLY A 48 1.68 -7.47 -1.87
N LEU A 49 0.55 -6.77 -1.88
CA LEU A 49 -0.48 -6.88 -0.83
C LEU A 49 -1.08 -8.29 -0.75
N ILE A 50 -1.39 -8.89 -1.90
CA ILE A 50 -1.90 -10.27 -1.95
C ILE A 50 -0.87 -11.23 -1.35
N LEU A 51 0.40 -11.12 -1.74
CA LEU A 51 1.48 -11.94 -1.19
C LEU A 51 1.64 -11.74 0.33
N SER A 52 1.56 -10.50 0.82
CA SER A 52 1.61 -10.20 2.26
C SER A 52 0.40 -10.74 3.04
N GLY A 53 -0.75 -10.95 2.38
CA GLY A 53 -1.90 -11.62 2.99
C GLY A 53 -1.80 -13.15 2.95
N LEU A 54 -1.09 -13.71 1.97
CA LEU A 54 -0.87 -15.15 1.84
C LEU A 54 0.21 -15.66 2.78
N PHE A 55 1.35 -14.95 2.86
CA PHE A 55 2.45 -15.28 3.77
C PHE A 55 2.27 -14.51 5.06
N LYS A 56 2.28 -15.19 6.21
CA LYS A 56 2.07 -14.58 7.52
C LYS A 56 3.38 -14.28 8.23
N HIS A 57 3.43 -13.13 8.89
CA HIS A 57 4.59 -12.72 9.67
C HIS A 57 4.73 -13.50 10.99
N MET A 58 5.92 -13.47 11.58
CA MET A 58 6.25 -14.08 12.86
C MET A 58 5.36 -13.53 14.01
N PRO A 59 4.85 -14.37 14.92
CA PRO A 59 4.14 -13.92 16.12
C PRO A 59 5.05 -13.12 17.07
N ILE A 60 4.47 -12.22 17.89
CA ILE A 60 5.25 -11.46 18.88
C ILE A 60 5.59 -12.37 20.07
N ASP A 61 4.71 -13.32 20.39
CA ASP A 61 4.99 -14.37 21.36
C ASP A 61 6.02 -15.37 20.81
N HIS A 62 7.24 -15.28 21.33
CA HIS A 62 8.36 -16.15 20.98
C HIS A 62 8.16 -17.62 21.38
N GLN A 63 7.12 -17.94 22.16
CA GLN A 63 6.79 -19.33 22.52
C GLN A 63 6.00 -20.04 21.41
N ILE A 64 5.45 -19.29 20.44
CA ILE A 64 4.68 -19.85 19.33
C ILE A 64 5.65 -20.25 18.21
N ASN A 65 5.68 -21.55 17.90
CA ASN A 65 6.42 -22.05 16.74
C ASN A 65 5.89 -21.41 15.45
N TYR A 66 6.81 -20.94 14.61
CA TYR A 66 6.51 -20.31 13.32
C TYR A 66 7.45 -20.81 12.23
N SER A 67 7.01 -20.68 10.99
CA SER A 67 7.80 -20.94 9.79
C SER A 67 8.62 -19.72 9.43
N VAL A 68 9.95 -19.84 9.56
CA VAL A 68 10.92 -18.79 9.18
C VAL A 68 10.78 -18.41 7.71
N ARG A 69 10.59 -19.41 6.83
CA ARG A 69 10.44 -19.19 5.38
C ARG A 69 9.21 -18.34 5.06
N GLU A 70 8.11 -18.54 5.77
CA GLU A 70 6.89 -17.77 5.56
C GLU A 70 7.04 -16.32 6.06
N ASP A 71 7.76 -16.12 7.16
CA ASP A 71 8.09 -14.78 7.66
C ASP A 71 9.02 -14.01 6.71
N GLU A 72 10.05 -14.67 6.15
CA GLU A 72 10.94 -14.08 5.14
C GLU A 72 10.16 -13.66 3.89
N LEU A 73 9.28 -14.53 3.38
CA LEU A 73 8.44 -14.23 2.21
C LEU A 73 7.46 -13.08 2.51
N HIS A 74 6.89 -13.02 3.72
CA HIS A 74 6.07 -11.87 4.14
C HIS A 74 6.89 -10.59 4.18
N SER A 75 8.10 -10.62 4.74
CA SER A 75 8.98 -9.46 4.82
C SER A 75 9.38 -8.94 3.43
N MET A 76 9.68 -9.84 2.49
CA MET A 76 9.92 -9.49 1.08
C MET A 76 8.69 -8.86 0.43
N ALA A 77 7.50 -9.45 0.63
CA ALA A 77 6.25 -8.92 0.09
C ALA A 77 5.92 -7.53 0.67
N SER A 78 6.05 -7.35 1.98
CA SER A 78 5.84 -6.07 2.67
C SER A 78 6.82 -4.99 2.18
N SER A 79 8.08 -5.36 1.95
CA SER A 79 9.09 -4.45 1.38
C SER A 79 8.73 -4.03 -0.04
N LEU A 80 8.25 -4.97 -0.87
CA LEU A 80 7.78 -4.69 -2.22
C LEU A 80 6.58 -3.73 -2.20
N VAL A 81 5.63 -3.92 -1.28
CA VAL A 81 4.47 -3.04 -1.09
C VAL A 81 4.92 -1.62 -0.72
N GLY A 82 5.79 -1.46 0.28
CA GLY A 82 6.28 -0.15 0.69
C GLY A 82 7.03 0.59 -0.42
N MET A 83 7.91 -0.13 -1.13
CA MET A 83 8.69 0.45 -2.23
C MET A 83 7.80 0.84 -3.42
N SER A 84 6.97 -0.07 -3.90
CA SER A 84 6.06 0.18 -5.04
C SER A 84 5.10 1.32 -4.74
N PHE A 85 4.54 1.39 -3.53
CA PHE A 85 3.66 2.49 -3.14
C PHE A 85 4.37 3.83 -3.11
N THR A 86 5.58 3.88 -2.54
CA THR A 86 6.37 5.11 -2.48
C THR A 86 6.68 5.61 -3.90
N VAL A 87 7.13 4.72 -4.79
CA VAL A 87 7.37 5.04 -6.20
C VAL A 87 6.09 5.51 -6.88
N PHE A 88 4.95 4.87 -6.61
CA PHE A 88 3.65 5.28 -7.15
C PHE A 88 3.28 6.71 -6.74
N VAL A 89 3.35 7.03 -5.44
CA VAL A 89 3.01 8.36 -4.91
C VAL A 89 3.88 9.45 -5.57
N PHE A 90 5.20 9.26 -5.63
CA PHE A 90 6.08 10.23 -6.30
C PHE A 90 5.81 10.32 -7.80
N SER A 91 5.58 9.19 -8.47
CA SER A 91 5.24 9.20 -9.89
C SER A 91 3.91 9.91 -10.16
N SER A 92 2.95 9.84 -9.24
CA SER A 92 1.63 10.44 -9.40
C SER A 92 1.67 11.97 -9.49
N ILE A 93 2.73 12.61 -8.95
CA ILE A 93 2.94 14.06 -9.03
C ILE A 93 2.93 14.55 -10.48
N PHE A 94 3.40 13.70 -11.43
CA PHE A 94 3.46 14.04 -12.84
C PHE A 94 2.12 13.94 -13.58
N ILE A 95 1.14 13.20 -13.04
CA ILE A 95 -0.17 13.01 -13.66
C ILE A 95 -1.28 13.81 -12.98
N LEU A 96 -1.05 14.32 -11.77
CA LEU A 96 -2.03 15.14 -11.06
C LEU A 96 -2.22 16.52 -11.71
N ASN A 97 -3.48 16.90 -11.90
CA ASN A 97 -3.89 18.10 -12.64
C ASN A 97 -3.61 19.41 -11.90
N THR A 98 -3.75 19.43 -10.56
CA THR A 98 -3.64 20.66 -9.77
C THR A 98 -2.34 20.71 -8.96
N LYS A 99 -1.78 21.92 -8.78
CA LYS A 99 -0.60 22.14 -7.92
C LYS A 99 -0.86 21.69 -6.48
N ALA A 100 -2.06 21.93 -5.96
CA ALA A 100 -2.46 21.50 -4.62
C ALA A 100 -2.35 19.97 -4.45
N ASN A 101 -2.87 19.19 -5.40
CA ASN A 101 -2.79 17.73 -5.35
C ASN A 101 -1.33 17.24 -5.43
N ARG A 102 -0.49 17.90 -6.23
CA ARG A 102 0.95 17.59 -6.31
C ARG A 102 1.66 17.81 -4.98
N TYR A 103 1.36 18.90 -4.27
CA TYR A 103 1.91 19.14 -2.94
C TYR A 103 1.41 18.11 -1.92
N VAL A 104 0.13 17.74 -1.97
CA VAL A 104 -0.40 16.66 -1.11
C VAL A 104 0.33 15.34 -1.37
N ALA A 105 0.49 14.94 -2.64
CA ALA A 105 1.23 13.73 -3.00
C ALA A 105 2.69 13.78 -2.52
N LEU A 106 3.37 14.94 -2.68
CA LEU A 106 4.73 15.14 -2.18
C LEU A 106 4.81 15.00 -0.65
N SER A 107 3.86 15.60 0.08
CA SER A 107 3.79 15.51 1.55
C SER A 107 3.55 14.07 2.01
N ILE A 108 2.64 13.35 1.35
CA ILE A 108 2.36 11.94 1.66
C ILE A 108 3.57 11.06 1.37
N GLY A 109 4.21 11.20 0.20
CA GLY A 109 5.42 10.44 -0.13
C GLY A 109 6.55 10.70 0.86
N THR A 110 6.74 11.96 1.26
CA THR A 110 7.73 12.35 2.28
C THR A 110 7.39 11.73 3.64
N LEU A 111 6.13 11.79 4.07
CA LEU A 111 5.67 11.19 5.31
C LEU A 111 5.93 9.67 5.34
N ILE A 112 5.65 8.97 4.25
CA ILE A 112 5.88 7.52 4.15
C ILE A 112 7.38 7.20 4.24
N CYS A 113 8.24 7.98 3.59
CA CYS A 113 9.69 7.84 3.73
C CYS A 113 10.14 8.04 5.19
N LEU A 114 9.61 9.06 5.88
CA LEU A 114 9.92 9.30 7.29
C LEU A 114 9.44 8.16 8.20
N LEU A 115 8.22 7.65 7.99
CA LEU A 115 7.70 6.50 8.72
C LEU A 115 8.52 5.23 8.45
N SER A 116 8.97 5.04 7.22
CA SER A 116 9.82 3.91 6.83
C SER A 116 11.19 4.00 7.50
N LEU A 117 11.79 5.18 7.59
CA LEU A 117 13.00 5.42 8.40
C LEU A 117 12.76 5.14 9.89
N GLY A 118 11.56 5.45 10.40
CA GLY A 118 11.12 5.12 11.75
C GLY A 118 11.19 3.62 12.05
N ILE A 119 10.78 2.77 11.10
CA ILE A 119 10.88 1.30 11.24
C ILE A 119 12.34 0.87 11.48
N PHE A 120 13.29 1.43 10.73
CA PHE A 120 14.72 1.07 10.87
C PHE A 120 15.34 1.59 12.15
N LYS A 121 14.99 2.81 12.57
CA LYS A 121 15.59 3.45 13.76
C LYS A 121 14.97 2.97 15.07
N LEU A 122 13.72 2.55 15.05
CA LEU A 122 12.93 2.20 16.24
C LEU A 122 12.22 0.85 16.02
N PRO A 123 12.96 -0.27 15.94
CA PRO A 123 12.41 -1.58 15.57
C PRO A 123 11.35 -2.09 16.56
N HIS A 124 11.44 -1.69 17.84
CA HIS A 124 10.41 -1.98 18.85
C HIS A 124 9.02 -1.43 18.47
N TYR A 125 8.95 -0.35 17.69
CA TYR A 125 7.71 0.26 17.22
C TYR A 125 7.42 -0.03 15.73
N ALA A 126 8.16 -0.93 15.09
CA ALA A 126 8.03 -1.23 13.66
C ALA A 126 6.59 -1.53 13.24
N GLY A 127 5.88 -2.37 14.01
CA GLY A 127 4.50 -2.73 13.73
C GLY A 127 3.52 -1.54 13.80
N LEU A 128 3.79 -0.52 14.63
CA LEU A 128 2.99 0.70 14.68
C LEU A 128 3.22 1.55 13.42
N PHE A 129 4.48 1.78 13.06
CA PHE A 129 4.84 2.54 11.87
C PHE A 129 4.28 1.88 10.59
N GLN A 130 4.36 0.56 10.47
CA GLN A 130 3.81 -0.17 9.33
C GLN A 130 2.28 0.02 9.21
N ARG A 131 1.55 0.00 10.33
CA ARG A 131 0.09 0.29 10.32
C ARG A 131 -0.22 1.72 9.92
N LEU A 132 0.56 2.69 10.39
CA LEU A 132 0.41 4.09 10.00
C LEU A 132 0.67 4.28 8.51
N ILE A 133 1.71 3.63 7.96
CA ILE A 133 2.00 3.64 6.52
C ILE A 133 0.78 3.10 5.77
N PHE A 134 0.25 1.93 6.13
CA PHE A 134 -0.93 1.37 5.47
C PHE A 134 -2.14 2.29 5.54
N PHE A 135 -2.44 2.83 6.73
CA PHE A 135 -3.58 3.71 6.94
C PHE A 135 -3.50 4.96 6.05
N VAL A 136 -2.36 5.65 6.07
CA VAL A 136 -2.12 6.83 5.22
C VAL A 136 -2.17 6.45 3.74
N SER A 137 -1.58 5.32 3.36
CA SER A 137 -1.53 4.85 1.97
C SER A 137 -2.92 4.61 1.40
N PHE A 138 -3.79 3.92 2.15
CA PHE A 138 -5.14 3.62 1.70
C PHE A 138 -6.03 4.86 1.65
N ILE A 139 -5.94 5.75 2.65
CA ILE A 139 -6.68 7.02 2.62
C ILE A 139 -6.30 7.82 1.38
N TRP A 140 -5.00 7.91 1.09
CA TRP A 140 -4.53 8.65 -0.06
C TRP A 140 -4.91 7.99 -1.38
N LEU A 141 -4.87 6.66 -1.50
CA LEU A 141 -5.32 5.94 -2.71
C LEU A 141 -6.81 6.18 -2.99
N ILE A 142 -7.65 6.13 -1.95
CA ILE A 142 -9.08 6.41 -2.09
C ILE A 142 -9.29 7.84 -2.58
N ASP A 143 -8.64 8.82 -1.94
CA ASP A 143 -8.72 10.22 -2.34
C ASP A 143 -8.22 10.44 -3.78
N PHE A 144 -7.11 9.79 -4.16
CA PHE A 144 -6.53 9.85 -5.50
C PHE A 144 -7.53 9.40 -6.58
N PHE A 145 -8.15 8.22 -6.40
CA PHE A 145 -9.11 7.69 -7.39
C PHE A 145 -10.44 8.44 -7.39
N VAL A 146 -10.92 8.88 -6.23
CA VAL A 146 -12.14 9.70 -6.15
C VAL A 146 -11.95 11.01 -6.93
N ARG A 147 -10.82 11.70 -6.76
CA ARG A 147 -10.53 12.93 -7.52
C ARG A 147 -10.41 12.69 -9.02
N GLU A 148 -9.71 11.64 -9.43
CA GLU A 148 -9.58 11.30 -10.85
C GLU A 148 -10.93 11.03 -11.51
N ASN A 149 -11.86 10.37 -10.80
CA ASN A 149 -13.21 10.14 -11.29
C ASN A 149 -14.02 11.45 -11.41
N TYR A 150 -13.88 12.38 -10.47
CA TYR A 150 -14.50 13.70 -10.57
C TYR A 150 -13.99 14.49 -11.78
N ASP A 151 -12.68 14.50 -12.02
CA ASP A 151 -12.07 15.21 -13.15
C ASP A 151 -12.54 14.63 -14.51
N LYS A 152 -12.67 13.30 -14.60
CA LYS A 152 -13.24 12.61 -15.78
C LYS A 152 -14.70 12.98 -16.04
N LEU A 153 -15.51 13.14 -15.00
CA LEU A 153 -16.91 13.54 -15.15
C LEU A 153 -17.05 15.00 -15.59
N ALA A 154 -16.29 15.91 -14.97
CA ALA A 154 -16.34 17.34 -15.29
C ALA A 154 -15.93 17.63 -16.75
N THR A 155 -14.92 16.92 -17.27
CA THR A 155 -14.49 17.05 -18.67
C THR A 155 -15.52 16.52 -19.66
N LYS A 156 -16.29 15.49 -19.29
CA LYS A 156 -17.35 14.93 -20.16
C LYS A 156 -18.60 15.81 -20.22
N THR A 157 -18.88 16.62 -19.20
CA THR A 157 -20.03 17.55 -19.19
C THR A 157 -19.79 18.85 -19.93
N LEU A 158 -18.52 19.18 -20.24
CA LEU A 158 -18.12 20.44 -20.87
C LEU A 158 -17.75 20.32 -22.35
N GLY A 159 -17.79 19.11 -22.93
CA GLY A 159 -17.50 18.83 -24.34
C GLY A 159 -18.72 18.28 -25.06
#